data_AF-A0A932LEQ0-F1
#
_entry.id   AF-A0A932LEQ0-F1
#
_cell.length_a   1.000
_cell.length_b   1.000
_cell.length_c   1.000
_cell.angle_alpha   90.00
_cell.angle_beta   90.00
_cell.angle_gamma   90.00
#
_symmetry.space_group_name_H-M   'P 1'
#
loop_
_entity.id
_entity.type
_entity.pdbx_description
1 polymer ?
#
loop_
_entity_poly.entity_id
_entity_poly.type
_entity_poly.pdbx_seq_one_letter_code
_entity_poly.pdbx_strand_id
1 'polypeptide(L)'
;MAVRLKFAAGTLLLEGMTPEAVRRVFGPQPWVWDQRVSAWRCDAMHYAGVRRQLAATGHPFEDAVPEWQAVRWPQINIHPLRPEQKEAFAAWMQA
;
A
#
# COMPACT_ATOMS: atom_id res chain seq x y z
N MET A 1 7.34 -11.95 18.14
CA MET A 1 6.09 -11.72 17.38
C MET A 1 6.48 -11.18 16.02
N ALA A 2 5.90 -11.68 14.93
CA ALA A 2 6.18 -11.18 13.58
C ALA A 2 5.34 -9.93 13.29
N VAL A 3 5.91 -8.98 12.55
CA VAL A 3 5.17 -7.81 12.03
C VAL A 3 4.25 -8.28 10.91
N ARG A 4 2.98 -7.85 10.93
CA ARG A 4 1.98 -8.27 9.93
C ARG A 4 1.12 -7.12 9.46
N LEU A 5 0.94 -7.02 8.14
CA LEU A 5 0.10 -6.02 7.47
C LEU A 5 -1.12 -6.69 6.84
N LYS A 6 -2.32 -6.16 7.06
CA LYS A 6 -3.59 -6.72 6.54
C LYS A 6 -4.49 -5.63 5.99
N PHE A 7 -5.38 -5.98 5.06
CA PHE A 7 -6.50 -5.14 4.66
C PHE A 7 -7.74 -5.46 5.49
N ALA A 8 -8.46 -4.43 5.95
CA ALA A 8 -9.73 -4.56 6.65
C ALA A 8 -10.63 -3.36 6.34
N ALA A 9 -11.73 -3.60 5.61
CA ALA A 9 -12.81 -2.64 5.38
C ALA A 9 -12.35 -1.24 4.93
N GLY A 10 -11.45 -1.16 3.93
CA GLY A 10 -10.92 0.11 3.41
C GLY A 10 -9.72 0.67 4.16
N THR A 11 -9.27 0.00 5.23
CA THR A 11 -8.10 0.37 6.03
C THR A 11 -7.04 -0.72 6.02
N LEU A 12 -5.82 -0.36 6.40
CA LEU A 12 -4.74 -1.30 6.72
C LEU A 12 -4.68 -1.49 8.23
N LEU A 13 -4.41 -2.72 8.64
CA LEU A 13 -4.08 -3.07 10.02
C LEU A 13 -2.63 -3.52 10.08
N LEU A 14 -1.88 -2.96 11.02
CA LEU A 14 -0.48 -3.29 11.28
C LEU A 14 -0.36 -3.81 12.71
N GLU A 15 0.04 -5.08 12.81
CA GLU A 15 0.18 -5.85 14.04
C GLU A 15 1.67 -6.06 14.35
N GLY A 16 1.99 -6.24 15.64
CA GLY A 16 3.34 -6.63 16.06
C GLY A 16 4.37 -5.50 16.11
N MET A 17 3.96 -4.23 15.98
CA MET A 17 4.84 -3.06 16.13
C MET A 17 4.48 -2.20 17.35
N THR A 18 5.49 -1.74 18.08
CA THR A 18 5.31 -0.81 19.20
C THR A 18 5.07 0.63 18.70
N PRO A 19 4.51 1.53 19.53
CA PRO A 19 4.34 2.94 19.16
C PRO A 19 5.62 3.64 18.74
N GLU A 20 6.76 3.29 19.35
CA GLU A 20 8.08 3.85 19.03
C GLU A 20 8.54 3.36 17.66
N ALA A 21 8.34 2.08 17.37
CA ALA A 21 8.70 1.48 16.09
C ALA A 21 7.85 2.07 14.96
N VAL A 22 6.55 2.22 15.16
CA VAL A 22 5.64 2.84 14.17
C VAL A 22 6.07 4.28 13.87
N ARG A 23 6.32 5.09 14.91
CA ARG A 23 6.79 6.47 14.73
C ARG A 23 8.13 6.56 14.02
N ARG A 24 9.06 5.64 14.29
CA ARG A 24 10.37 5.59 13.64
C ARG A 24 10.28 5.24 12.16
N VAL A 25 9.44 4.27 11.79
CA VAL A 25 9.35 3.76 10.42
C VAL A 25 8.47 4.65 9.53
N PHE A 26 7.35 5.12 10.06
CA PHE A 26 6.32 5.81 9.26
C PHE A 26 6.25 7.32 9.52
N GLY A 27 6.91 7.82 10.56
CA GLY A 27 6.80 9.22 10.96
C GLY A 27 5.45 9.54 11.64
N PRO A 28 5.00 10.81 11.59
CA PRO A 28 3.87 11.30 12.39
C PRO A 28 2.47 10.98 11.85
N GLN A 29 2.30 10.36 10.68
CA GLN A 29 1.02 10.17 9.98
C GLN A 29 0.98 8.82 9.25
N PRO A 30 -0.18 8.19 8.99
CA PRO A 30 -1.53 8.38 9.53
C PRO A 30 -1.95 7.21 10.47
N TRP A 31 -1.00 6.62 11.19
CA TRP A 31 -1.28 5.46 12.03
C TRP A 31 -1.97 5.84 13.35
N VAL A 32 -3.16 5.28 13.56
CA VAL A 32 -3.94 5.41 14.81
C VAL A 32 -4.04 4.05 15.47
N TRP A 33 -3.85 3.99 16.78
CA TRP A 33 -4.07 2.75 17.53
C TRP A 33 -5.56 2.43 17.64
N ASP A 34 -5.98 1.27 17.15
CA ASP A 34 -7.34 0.77 17.29
C ASP A 34 -7.40 -0.28 18.41
N GLN A 35 -7.91 0.14 19.57
CA GLN A 35 -8.03 -0.71 20.75
C GLN A 35 -8.94 -1.93 20.54
N ARG A 36 -9.93 -1.86 19.64
CA ARG A 36 -10.90 -2.95 19.43
C ARG A 36 -10.28 -4.19 18.84
N VAL A 37 -9.21 -4.00 18.06
CA VAL A 37 -8.46 -5.07 17.37
C VAL A 37 -7.01 -5.15 17.80
N SER A 38 -6.58 -4.28 18.73
CA SER A 38 -5.21 -4.19 19.24
C SER A 38 -4.16 -4.10 18.13
N ALA A 39 -4.40 -3.21 17.16
CA ALA A 39 -3.53 -3.00 16.01
C ALA A 39 -3.48 -1.52 15.61
N TRP A 40 -2.43 -1.14 14.88
CA TRP A 40 -2.37 0.17 14.23
C TRP A 40 -3.24 0.17 12.98
N ARG A 41 -3.95 1.27 12.73
CA ARG A 41 -4.86 1.43 11.59
C ARG A 41 -4.52 2.68 10.80
N CYS A 42 -4.58 2.60 9.46
CA CYS A 42 -4.56 3.76 8.57
C CYS A 42 -5.36 3.47 7.28
N ASP A 43 -5.60 4.48 6.44
CA ASP A 43 -6.33 4.27 5.18
C ASP A 43 -5.56 3.38 4.19
N ALA A 44 -6.28 2.52 3.46
CA ALA A 44 -5.67 1.57 2.53
C ALA A 44 -5.03 2.23 1.30
N MET A 45 -5.40 3.47 0.98
CA MET A 45 -4.73 4.25 -0.07
C MET A 45 -3.23 4.44 0.19
N HIS A 46 -2.78 4.33 1.44
CA HIS A 46 -1.37 4.44 1.80
C HIS A 46 -0.57 3.15 1.62
N TYR A 47 -1.19 2.05 1.19
CA TYR A 47 -0.56 0.72 1.11
C TYR A 47 0.79 0.72 0.38
N ALA A 48 0.87 1.35 -0.80
CA ALA A 48 2.12 1.41 -1.56
C ALA A 48 3.25 2.13 -0.80
N GLY A 49 2.93 3.19 -0.05
CA GLY A 49 3.87 3.90 0.82
C GLY A 49 4.31 3.03 2.00
N VAL A 50 3.34 2.47 2.73
CA VAL A 50 3.55 1.61 3.89
C VAL A 50 4.44 0.40 3.54
N ARG A 51 4.13 -0.29 2.44
CA ARG A 51 4.91 -1.46 1.98
C ARG A 51 6.35 -1.09 1.66
N ARG A 52 6.58 0.04 0.98
CA ARG A 52 7.95 0.55 0.69
C ARG A 52 8.70 0.87 1.97
N GLN A 53 8.06 1.54 2.94
CA GLN A 53 8.67 1.90 4.21
C GLN A 53 9.01 0.66 5.04
N LEU A 54 8.12 -0.33 5.11
CA LEU A 54 8.39 -1.61 5.79
C LEU A 54 9.56 -2.36 5.13
N ALA A 55 9.57 -2.46 3.80
CA ALA A 55 10.66 -3.10 3.07
C ALA A 55 12.01 -2.39 3.31
N ALA A 56 12.02 -1.05 3.38
CA ALA A 56 13.22 -0.25 3.65
C ALA A 56 13.81 -0.49 5.05
N THR A 57 13.06 -1.06 6.00
CA THR A 57 13.60 -1.44 7.32
C THR A 57 14.56 -2.64 7.25
N GLY A 58 14.51 -3.44 6.18
CA GLY A 58 15.27 -4.68 6.05
C GLY A 58 14.81 -5.82 6.97
N HIS A 59 13.79 -5.61 7.80
CA HIS A 59 13.22 -6.64 8.66
C HIS A 59 12.09 -7.39 7.95
N PRO A 60 12.01 -8.72 8.13
CA PRO A 60 10.91 -9.49 7.56
C PRO A 60 9.59 -9.08 8.20
N PHE A 61 8.56 -8.96 7.36
CA PHE A 61 7.17 -8.78 7.77
C PHE A 61 6.28 -9.65 6.88
N GLU A 62 5.11 -10.01 7.40
CA GLU A 62 4.09 -10.72 6.63
C GLU A 62 3.15 -9.70 5.97
N ASP A 63 3.14 -9.66 4.64
CA ASP A 63 2.13 -8.93 3.87
C ASP A 63 0.94 -9.86 3.60
N ALA A 64 -0.12 -9.71 4.39
CA ALA A 64 -1.37 -10.46 4.26
C ALA A 64 -2.47 -9.60 3.61
N VAL A 65 -2.11 -8.51 2.92
CA VAL A 65 -3.04 -7.80 2.04
C VAL A 65 -3.33 -8.69 0.82
N PRO A 66 -4.60 -8.80 0.38
CA PRO A 66 -4.95 -9.62 -0.78
C PRO A 66 -4.10 -9.28 -2.00
N GLU A 67 -3.54 -10.31 -2.65
CA GLU A 67 -2.77 -10.12 -3.86
C GLU A 67 -3.64 -9.64 -5.01
N TRP A 68 -3.03 -8.84 -5.88
CA TRP A 68 -3.65 -8.41 -7.12
C TRP A 68 -3.87 -9.63 -8.01
N GLN A 69 -5.10 -9.79 -8.48
CA GLN A 69 -5.39 -10.82 -9.47
C GLN A 69 -4.84 -10.38 -10.82
N ALA A 70 -4.07 -11.26 -11.46
CA ALA A 70 -3.57 -11.02 -12.80
C ALA A 70 -4.75 -10.95 -13.78
N VAL A 71 -5.00 -9.75 -14.32
CA VAL A 71 -6.00 -9.57 -15.38
C VAL A 71 -5.38 -10.06 -16.69
N ARG A 72 -5.98 -11.10 -17.29
CA ARG A 72 -5.61 -11.60 -18.61
C ARG A 72 -6.59 -11.09 -19.65
N TRP A 73 -6.09 -10.28 -20.58
CA TRP A 73 -6.88 -9.79 -21.70
C TRP A 73 -6.82 -10.81 -22.84
N PRO A 74 -7.93 -11.51 -23.17
CA PRO A 74 -7.93 -12.55 -24.20
C PRO A 74 -7.68 -12.00 -25.61
N GLN A 75 -8.04 -10.74 -25.85
CA GLN A 75 -7.76 -10.02 -27.08
C GLN A 75 -7.48 -8.56 -26.73
N ILE A 76 -6.35 -8.04 -27.20
CA ILE A 76 -5.96 -6.63 -27.03
C ILE A 76 -6.33 -5.91 -28.33
N ASN A 77 -7.53 -5.33 -28.38
CA ASN A 77 -8.00 -4.53 -29.51
C ASN A 77 -8.15 -3.06 -29.08
N ILE A 78 -7.02 -2.42 -28.76
CA ILE A 78 -7.00 -1.04 -28.29
C ILE A 78 -6.62 -0.15 -29.48
N HIS A 79 -7.42 0.88 -29.74
CA HIS A 79 -7.10 1.86 -30.79
C HIS A 79 -5.81 2.63 -30.47
N PRO A 80 -5.04 3.04 -31.48
CA PRO A 80 -3.88 3.90 -31.25
C PRO A 80 -4.31 5.21 -30.60
N LEU A 81 -3.55 5.65 -29.60
CA LEU A 81 -3.79 6.93 -28.93
C LEU A 81 -3.65 8.10 -29.92
N ARG A 82 -4.58 9.05 -29.84
CA ARG A 82 -4.48 10.34 -30.54
C ARG A 82 -3.33 11.18 -29.97
N PRO A 83 -2.78 12.17 -30.71
CA PRO A 83 -1.65 12.96 -30.24
C PRO A 83 -1.83 13.54 -28.82
N GLU A 84 -2.97 14.17 -28.55
CA GLU A 84 -3.26 14.78 -27.24
C GLU A 84 -3.38 13.74 -26.11
N GLN A 85 -3.80 12.51 -26.44
CA GLN A 85 -3.86 11.40 -25.48
C GLN A 85 -2.47 10.87 -25.15
N LYS A 86 -1.55 10.86 -26.12
CA LYS A 86 -0.14 10.50 -25.90
C LYS A 86 0.54 11.53 -24.99
N GLU A 87 0.28 12.81 -25.22
CA GLU A 87 0.79 13.90 -24.38
C GLU A 87 0.27 13.77 -22.94
N ALA A 88 -1.04 13.55 -22.76
CA ALA A 88 -1.63 13.33 -21.43
C ALA A 88 -1.06 12.08 -20.73
N PHE A 89 -0.89 10.98 -21.46
CA PHE A 89 -0.28 9.76 -20.93
C PHE A 89 1.18 9.99 -20.50
N ALA A 90 1.98 10.66 -21.34
CA ALA A 90 3.35 10.99 -21.01
C ALA A 90 3.45 11.88 -19.77
N ALA A 91 2.57 12.89 -19.65
CA ALA A 91 2.50 13.75 -18.47
C ALA A 91 2.13 12.95 -17.20
N TRP A 92 1.17 12.03 -17.30
CA TRP A 92 0.76 11.18 -16.17
C TRP A 92 1.89 10.24 -15.70
N MET A 93 2.67 9.67 -16.62
CA MET A 93 3.76 8.76 -16.28
C MET A 93 4.98 9.43 -15.63
N GLN A 94 5.09 10.77 -15.71
CA GLN A 94 6.17 11.55 -15.10
C GLN A 94 5.79 12.16 -13.74
N ALA A 95 4.53 12.04 -13.32
CA ALA A 95 4.04 12.51 -12.03
C ALA A 95 4.22 11.45 -10.93
#